data_AF-A0A2W6W3G5-F1
#
_entry.id   AF-A0A2W6W3G5-F1
#
_cell.length_a   1.000
_cell.length_b   1.000
_cell.length_c   1.000
_cell.angle_alpha   90.00
_cell.angle_beta   90.00
_cell.angle_gamma   90.00
#
_symmetry.space_group_name_H-M   'P 1'
#
loop_
_entity.id
_entity.type
_entity.pdbx_description
1 polymer ?
#
loop_
_entity_poly.entity_id
_entity_poly.type
_entity_poly.pdbx_seq_one_letter_code
_entity_poly.pdbx_strand_id
1 'polypeptide(L)'
;LQILVPLGMRVQASEIRDKLGLSDPDADAELLAPAPAPAPPDQLAQPSKRLVQSLQAAQVQSLVHPADAIGDRLTEETQPEMVEWLDQIEAMMAAANDLGEFGEMLRAAFPRLDSARLANRIADGLIAAQAAGRYDVETGASDA
;
A
#
# COMPACT_ATOMS: atom_id res chain seq x y z
N LEU A 1 -42.97 5.63 -5.59
CA LEU A 1 -43.21 5.34 -4.16
C LEU A 1 -42.14 4.38 -3.62
N GLN A 2 -40.86 4.77 -3.62
CA GLN A 2 -39.73 3.89 -3.21
C GLN A 2 -38.77 4.55 -2.19
N ILE A 3 -39.20 5.61 -1.50
CA ILE A 3 -38.29 6.40 -0.63
C ILE A 3 -38.73 6.38 0.85
N LEU A 4 -39.85 5.73 1.22
CA LEU A 4 -40.40 5.80 2.59
C LEU A 4 -40.20 4.53 3.45
N VAL A 5 -39.55 3.48 2.92
CA VAL A 5 -39.22 2.26 3.67
C VAL A 5 -37.93 2.32 4.51
N PRO A 6 -36.90 3.17 4.25
CA PRO A 6 -35.70 3.17 5.08
C PRO A 6 -35.90 3.83 6.47
N LEU A 7 -37.00 4.56 6.69
CA LEU A 7 -37.29 5.29 7.92
C LEU A 7 -38.44 4.63 8.71
N GLY A 8 -38.34 3.32 8.97
CA GLY A 8 -38.91 2.64 10.14
C GLY A 8 -40.34 2.97 10.63
N MET A 9 -41.25 3.47 9.80
CA MET A 9 -42.64 3.68 10.20
C MET A 9 -43.47 2.44 9.90
N ARG A 10 -44.18 1.95 10.91
CA ARG A 10 -45.11 0.81 10.81
C ARG A 10 -46.36 1.25 10.05
N VAL A 11 -46.30 1.20 8.72
CA VAL A 11 -47.49 1.33 7.88
C VAL A 11 -48.26 0.02 7.88
N GLN A 12 -49.58 0.10 8.03
CA GLN A 12 -50.43 -1.08 7.96
C GLN A 12 -50.44 -1.61 6.53
N ALA A 13 -50.20 -2.90 6.37
CA ALA A 13 -50.11 -3.54 5.06
C ALA A 13 -51.39 -3.37 4.22
N SER A 14 -52.54 -3.21 4.86
CA SER A 14 -53.85 -2.96 4.22
C SER A 14 -53.90 -1.66 3.41
N GLU A 15 -53.35 -0.54 3.92
CA GLU A 15 -53.42 0.76 3.23
C GLU A 15 -52.53 0.83 1.98
N ILE A 16 -51.43 0.07 1.95
CA ILE A 16 -50.59 -0.06 0.75
C ILE A 16 -51.26 -1.00 -0.27
N ARG A 17 -51.95 -2.04 0.20
CA ARG A 17 -52.65 -3.02 -0.63
C ARG A 17 -53.77 -2.37 -1.45
N ASP A 18 -54.60 -1.56 -0.79
CA ASP A 18 -55.72 -0.84 -1.41
C ASP A 18 -55.25 0.19 -2.45
N LYS A 19 -54.15 0.90 -2.15
CA LYS A 19 -53.57 1.86 -3.10
C LYS A 19 -52.94 1.21 -4.32
N LEU A 20 -52.51 -0.05 -4.21
CA LEU A 20 -51.94 -0.83 -5.30
C LEU A 20 -52.98 -1.71 -6.01
N GLY A 21 -54.25 -1.69 -5.56
CA GLY A 21 -55.35 -2.45 -6.14
C GLY A 21 -55.18 -3.97 -6.01
N LEU A 22 -54.41 -4.43 -5.04
CA LEU A 22 -54.18 -5.85 -4.77
C LEU A 22 -55.32 -6.38 -3.90
N SER A 23 -55.93 -7.50 -4.27
CA SER A 23 -57.02 -8.10 -3.48
C SER A 23 -56.55 -8.59 -2.12
N ASP A 24 -57.45 -8.58 -1.13
CA ASP A 24 -57.13 -9.09 0.21
C ASP A 24 -56.81 -10.59 0.16
N PRO A 25 -55.75 -11.03 0.84
CA PRO A 25 -55.40 -12.43 0.91
C PRO A 25 -56.43 -13.19 1.75
N ASP A 26 -56.83 -14.38 1.27
CA ASP A 26 -57.68 -15.28 2.03
C ASP A 26 -57.03 -15.67 3.37
N ALA A 27 -57.84 -16.06 4.35
CA ALA A 27 -57.38 -16.39 5.72
C ALA A 27 -56.30 -17.49 5.76
N ASP A 28 -56.21 -18.29 4.69
CA ASP A 28 -55.30 -19.43 4.55
C ASP A 28 -54.18 -19.17 3.51
N ALA A 29 -54.05 -17.94 3.01
CA ALA A 29 -53.04 -17.60 2.02
C ALA A 29 -51.64 -17.54 2.66
N GLU A 30 -50.75 -18.42 2.20
CA GLU A 30 -49.39 -18.56 2.72
C GLU A 30 -48.55 -17.30 2.46
N LEU A 31 -48.22 -16.57 3.53
CA LEU A 31 -47.33 -15.42 3.48
C LEU A 31 -45.90 -15.92 3.26
N LEU A 32 -45.37 -15.66 2.06
CA LEU A 32 -43.96 -15.83 1.72
C LEU A 32 -43.10 -14.84 2.52
N ALA A 33 -42.75 -15.21 3.75
CA ALA A 33 -41.72 -14.53 4.52
C ALA A 33 -40.34 -14.91 3.93
N PRO A 34 -39.38 -13.96 3.83
CA PRO A 34 -38.00 -14.34 3.58
C PRO A 34 -37.51 -15.24 4.72
N ALA A 35 -36.86 -16.34 4.36
CA ALA A 35 -36.42 -17.39 5.29
C ALA A 35 -35.61 -16.82 6.48
N PRO A 36 -35.72 -17.41 7.69
CA PRO A 36 -34.91 -17.01 8.82
C PRO A 36 -33.43 -17.18 8.49
N ALA A 37 -32.63 -16.16 8.77
CA ALA A 37 -31.18 -16.20 8.58
C ALA A 37 -30.58 -17.38 9.37
N PRO A 38 -29.73 -18.21 8.76
CA PRO A 38 -29.09 -19.31 9.48
C PRO A 38 -28.18 -18.75 10.57
N ALA A 39 -28.24 -19.36 11.76
CA ALA A 39 -27.28 -19.12 12.85
C ALA A 39 -25.84 -19.29 12.31
N PRO A 40 -24.86 -18.48 12.78
CA PRO A 40 -23.51 -18.49 12.23
C PRO A 40 -22.89 -19.88 12.43
N PRO A 41 -22.49 -20.58 11.36
CA PRO A 41 -21.68 -21.76 11.52
C PRO A 41 -20.30 -21.37 12.04
N ASP A 42 -19.96 -21.99 13.15
CA ASP A 42 -18.63 -22.11 13.74
C ASP A 42 -17.50 -22.08 12.71
N GLN A 43 -16.56 -21.15 12.95
CA GLN A 43 -15.08 -21.24 13.00
C GLN A 43 -14.27 -22.24 12.12
N LEU A 44 -14.87 -23.15 11.36
CA LEU A 44 -14.21 -24.14 10.51
C LEU A 44 -14.04 -23.68 9.04
N ALA A 45 -14.60 -22.54 8.65
CA ALA A 45 -14.38 -21.90 7.34
C ALA A 45 -13.18 -20.93 7.32
N GLN A 46 -12.47 -20.79 8.44
CA GLN A 46 -11.28 -19.93 8.58
C GLN A 46 -9.99 -20.43 7.90
N PRO A 47 -9.71 -21.76 7.73
CA PRO A 47 -8.44 -22.18 7.16
C PRO A 47 -8.29 -21.77 5.70
N SER A 48 -9.38 -21.79 4.92
CA SER A 48 -9.40 -21.37 3.52
C SER A 48 -9.10 -19.88 3.36
N LYS A 49 -9.65 -19.03 4.24
CA LYS A 49 -9.38 -17.59 4.21
C LYS A 49 -7.93 -17.27 4.56
N ARG A 50 -7.35 -17.96 5.56
CA ARG A 50 -5.93 -17.81 5.90
C ARG A 50 -5.01 -18.26 4.77
N LEU A 51 -5.33 -19.37 4.10
CA LEU A 51 -4.55 -19.86 2.95
C LEU A 51 -4.61 -18.87 1.78
N VAL A 52 -5.79 -18.33 1.46
CA VAL A 52 -5.94 -17.31 0.41
C VAL A 52 -5.16 -16.04 0.77
N GLN A 53 -5.20 -15.61 2.04
CA GLN A 53 -4.42 -14.46 2.51
C GLN A 53 -2.90 -14.68 2.44
N SER A 54 -2.41 -15.87 2.79
CA SER A 54 -0.98 -16.18 2.70
C SER A 54 -0.51 -16.28 1.24
N LEU A 55 -1.33 -16.84 0.35
CA LEU A 55 -1.06 -16.87 -1.09
C LEU A 55 -1.07 -15.48 -1.71
N GLN A 56 -1.96 -14.59 -1.27
CA GLN A 56 -1.98 -13.19 -1.71
C GLN A 56 -0.74 -12.42 -1.21
N ALA A 57 -0.35 -12.60 0.05
CA ALA A 57 0.86 -11.98 0.59
C ALA A 57 2.14 -12.46 -0.13
N ALA A 58 2.22 -13.76 -0.45
CA ALA A 58 3.32 -14.32 -1.22
C ALA A 58 3.38 -13.74 -2.64
N GLN A 59 2.23 -13.59 -3.31
CA GLN A 59 2.14 -12.96 -4.65
C GLN A 59 2.58 -11.49 -4.64
N VAL A 60 2.25 -10.73 -3.58
CA VAL A 60 2.71 -9.34 -3.46
C VAL A 60 4.23 -9.28 -3.27
N GLN A 61 4.83 -10.22 -2.55
CA GLN A 61 6.29 -10.34 -2.44
C GLN A 61 6.94 -10.71 -3.77
N SER A 62 6.26 -11.48 -4.63
CA SER A 62 6.75 -11.80 -5.99
C SER A 62 6.77 -10.59 -6.94
N LEU A 63 6.02 -9.53 -6.63
CA LEU A 63 5.98 -8.32 -7.46
C LEU A 63 7.11 -7.33 -7.15
N VAL A 64 7.80 -7.48 -6.02
CA VAL A 64 8.95 -6.64 -5.69
C VAL A 64 10.16 -7.23 -6.41
N HIS A 65 10.66 -6.52 -7.42
CA HIS A 65 11.85 -6.94 -8.13
C HIS A 65 13.06 -6.87 -7.17
N PRO A 66 13.97 -7.86 -7.14
CA PRO A 66 15.13 -7.83 -6.26
C PRO A 66 15.98 -6.55 -6.42
N ALA A 67 16.06 -6.01 -7.64
CA ALA A 67 16.73 -4.73 -7.91
C ALA A 67 16.08 -3.53 -7.18
N ASP A 68 14.75 -3.51 -7.06
CA ASP A 68 14.03 -2.45 -6.35
C ASP A 68 14.37 -2.51 -4.86
N ALA A 69 14.34 -3.70 -4.26
CA ALA A 69 14.69 -3.90 -2.86
C ALA A 69 16.15 -3.50 -2.54
N ILE A 70 17.07 -3.68 -3.50
CA ILE A 70 18.46 -3.23 -3.38
C ILE A 70 18.54 -1.70 -3.43
N GLY A 71 17.77 -1.06 -4.32
CA GLY A 71 17.68 0.39 -4.42
C GLY A 71 17.10 1.05 -3.17
N ASP A 72 16.04 0.47 -2.61
CA ASP A 72 15.42 0.94 -1.37
C ASP A 72 16.40 0.86 -0.21
N ARG A 73 17.10 -0.27 -0.05
CA ARG A 73 18.13 -0.43 0.98
C ARG A 73 19.26 0.58 0.81
N LEU A 74 19.77 0.77 -0.41
CA LEU A 74 20.84 1.72 -0.67
C LEU A 74 20.41 3.14 -0.28
N THR A 75 19.15 3.50 -0.55
CA THR A 75 18.57 4.80 -0.18
C THR A 75 18.53 4.96 1.34
N GLU A 76 18.03 3.97 2.07
CA GLU A 76 17.99 4.00 3.54
C GLU A 76 19.38 4.08 4.16
N GLU A 77 20.34 3.33 3.62
CA GLU A 77 21.70 3.25 4.17
C GLU A 77 22.57 4.48 3.87
N THR A 78 22.23 5.26 2.85
CA THR A 78 22.98 6.47 2.45
C THR A 78 22.29 7.77 2.87
N GLN A 79 21.04 7.68 3.31
CA GLN A 79 20.26 8.83 3.77
C GLN A 79 20.94 9.62 4.90
N PRO A 80 21.52 8.99 5.94
CA PRO A 80 22.19 9.73 7.02
C PRO A 80 23.31 10.63 6.51
N GLU A 81 24.15 10.11 5.60
CA GLU A 81 25.25 10.87 4.99
C GLU A 81 24.73 12.05 4.15
N MET A 82 23.64 11.85 3.40
CA MET A 82 23.00 12.93 2.63
C MET A 82 22.41 14.02 3.54
N VAL A 83 21.83 13.63 4.68
CA VAL A 83 21.30 14.58 5.67
C VAL A 83 22.44 15.40 6.29
N GLU A 84 23.56 14.76 6.67
CA GLU A 84 24.73 15.47 7.19
C GLU A 84 25.28 16.51 6.19
N TRP A 85 25.29 16.17 4.89
CA TRP A 85 25.70 17.11 3.85
C TRP A 85 24.72 18.28 3.72
N LEU A 86 23.41 18.03 3.80
CA LEU A 86 22.39 19.08 3.76
C LEU A 86 22.51 20.00 4.98
N ASP A 87 22.65 19.45 6.18
CA ASP A 87 22.83 20.22 7.42
C ASP A 87 24.07 21.13 7.34
N GLN A 88 25.17 20.62 6.77
CA GLN A 88 26.38 21.41 6.56
C GLN A 88 26.13 22.55 5.56
N ILE A 89 25.44 22.29 4.45
CA ILE A 89 25.10 23.31 3.45
C ILE A 89 24.17 24.38 4.06
N GLU A 90 23.19 23.97 4.87
CA GLU A 90 22.30 24.89 5.58
C GLU A 90 23.07 25.78 6.56
N ALA A 91 24.01 25.23 7.31
CA ALA A 91 24.87 26.00 8.20
C ALA A 91 25.72 27.03 7.42
N MET A 92 26.19 26.68 6.23
CA MET A 92 26.96 27.60 5.37
C MET A 92 26.07 28.69 4.79
N MET A 93 24.84 28.37 4.38
CA MET A 93 23.87 29.37 3.95
C MET A 93 23.51 30.34 5.07
N ALA A 94 23.37 29.85 6.31
CA ALA A 94 23.05 30.68 7.47
C ALA A 94 24.21 31.61 7.88
N ALA A 95 25.45 31.20 7.60
CA ALA A 95 26.65 31.95 7.95
C ALA A 95 27.06 32.98 6.88
N ALA A 96 26.71 32.75 5.62
CA ALA A 96 27.07 33.65 4.52
C ALA A 96 26.21 34.93 4.51
N ASN A 97 26.83 36.07 4.25
CA ASN A 97 26.15 37.36 4.11
C ASN A 97 25.61 37.59 2.70
N ASP A 98 26.19 36.91 1.71
CA ASP A 98 25.76 36.95 0.31
C ASP A 98 26.08 35.65 -0.44
N LEU A 99 25.55 35.55 -1.67
CA LEU A 99 25.71 34.35 -2.51
C LEU A 99 27.15 34.11 -2.96
N GLY A 100 27.94 35.17 -3.12
CA GLY A 100 29.36 35.06 -3.47
C GLY A 100 30.15 34.43 -2.34
N GLU A 101 29.93 34.90 -1.11
CA GLU A 101 30.52 34.33 0.11
C GLU A 101 30.13 32.87 0.29
N PHE A 102 28.84 32.53 0.13
CA PHE A 102 28.38 31.15 0.17
C PHE A 102 29.09 30.25 -0.86
N GLY A 103 29.25 30.73 -2.10
CA GLY A 103 29.94 30.00 -3.16
C GLY A 103 31.41 29.71 -2.85
N GLU A 104 32.12 30.67 -2.25
CA GLU A 104 33.49 30.49 -1.78
C GLU A 104 33.58 29.48 -0.63
N MET A 105 32.66 29.59 0.34
CA MET A 105 32.56 28.62 1.44
C MET A 105 32.34 27.21 0.89
N LEU A 106 31.41 27.04 -0.07
CA LEU A 106 31.07 25.74 -0.66
C LEU A 106 32.26 25.11 -1.39
N ARG A 107 32.99 25.88 -2.21
CA ARG A 107 34.21 25.39 -2.88
C ARG A 107 35.30 24.99 -1.90
N ALA A 108 35.45 25.74 -0.80
CA ALA A 108 36.40 25.40 0.25
C ALA A 108 35.98 24.16 1.05
N ALA A 109 34.69 23.88 1.19
CA ALA A 109 34.18 22.69 1.89
C ALA A 109 34.28 21.41 1.05
N PHE A 110 34.12 21.49 -0.27
CA PHE A 110 34.06 20.32 -1.16
C PHE A 110 35.21 19.31 -1.01
N PRO A 111 36.49 19.72 -0.92
CA PRO A 111 37.62 18.79 -0.74
C PRO A 111 37.62 18.05 0.59
N ARG A 112 36.80 18.51 1.55
CA ARG A 112 36.68 17.94 2.91
C ARG A 112 35.44 17.07 3.06
N LEU A 113 34.55 17.02 2.07
CA LEU A 113 33.41 16.12 2.06
C LEU A 113 33.92 14.68 1.94
N ASP A 114 33.65 13.84 2.94
CA ASP A 114 33.97 12.42 2.89
C ASP A 114 33.00 11.71 1.94
N SER A 115 33.39 11.67 0.66
CA SER A 115 32.67 10.95 -0.39
C SER A 115 33.00 9.45 -0.42
N ALA A 116 34.01 9.00 0.34
CA ALA A 116 34.46 7.61 0.29
C ALA A 116 33.40 6.67 0.84
N ARG A 117 32.71 7.06 1.91
CA ARG A 117 31.64 6.25 2.49
C ARG A 117 30.46 6.08 1.51
N LEU A 118 29.99 7.18 0.91
CA LEU A 118 28.91 7.13 -0.07
C LEU A 118 29.32 6.31 -1.31
N ALA A 119 30.55 6.50 -1.80
CA ALA A 119 31.07 5.76 -2.94
C ALA A 119 31.12 4.24 -2.67
N ASN A 120 31.55 3.83 -1.48
CA ASN A 120 31.56 2.42 -1.08
C ASN A 120 30.15 1.82 -1.05
N ARG A 121 29.16 2.55 -0.50
CA ARG A 121 27.76 2.10 -0.48
C ARG A 121 27.19 1.93 -1.88
N ILE A 122 27.45 2.88 -2.78
CA ILE A 122 27.03 2.78 -4.18
C ILE A 122 27.69 1.58 -4.86
N ALA A 123 28.99 1.35 -4.62
CA ALA A 123 29.70 0.20 -5.17
C ALA A 123 29.08 -1.13 -4.70
N ASP A 124 28.78 -1.27 -3.42
CA ASP A 124 28.11 -2.45 -2.85
C ASP A 124 26.72 -2.66 -3.47
N GLY A 125 25.94 -1.58 -3.62
CA GLY A 125 24.63 -1.61 -4.28
C GLY A 125 24.70 -2.05 -5.74
N LEU A 126 25.70 -1.57 -6.50
CA LEU A 126 25.91 -1.97 -7.90
C LEU A 126 26.29 -3.44 -8.03
N ILE A 127 27.13 -3.97 -7.13
CA ILE A 127 27.49 -5.39 -7.10
C ILE A 127 26.25 -6.24 -6.83
N ALA A 128 25.41 -5.84 -5.85
CA ALA A 128 24.16 -6.53 -5.54
C ALA A 128 23.19 -6.48 -6.73
N ALA A 129 23.02 -5.33 -7.37
CA ALA A 129 22.13 -5.16 -8.52
C ALA A 129 22.58 -6.01 -9.72
N GLN A 130 23.89 -6.11 -9.97
CA GLN A 130 24.44 -6.99 -11.00
C GLN A 130 24.15 -8.47 -10.69
N ALA A 131 24.24 -8.89 -9.42
CA ALA A 131 23.89 -10.25 -9.02
C ALA A 131 22.39 -10.53 -9.22
N ALA A 132 21.52 -9.60 -8.83
CA ALA A 132 20.08 -9.69 -9.06
C ALA A 132 19.73 -9.84 -10.54
N GLY A 133 20.29 -9.00 -11.41
CA GLY A 133 20.00 -9.08 -12.85
C GLY A 133 20.42 -10.41 -13.49
N ARG A 134 21.46 -11.09 -12.99
CA ARG A 134 21.82 -12.44 -13.46
C ARG A 134 20.81 -13.50 -13.02
N TYR A 135 20.30 -13.39 -11.79
CA TYR A 135 19.25 -14.26 -11.29
C TYR A 135 17.96 -14.11 -12.11
N ASP A 136 17.59 -12.89 -12.50
CA ASP A 136 16.38 -12.65 -13.30
C ASP A 136 16.48 -13.29 -14.70
N VAL A 137 17.67 -13.26 -15.31
CA VAL A 137 17.92 -13.93 -16.60
C VAL A 137 17.80 -15.45 -16.47
N GLU A 138 18.35 -16.05 -15.41
CA GLU A 138 18.26 -17.50 -15.17
C GLU A 138 16.83 -17.94 -14.86
N THR A 139 16.09 -17.15 -14.08
CA THR A 139 14.72 -17.48 -13.66
C THR A 139 13.72 -17.25 -14.80
N GLY A 140 13.85 -16.14 -15.54
CA GLY A 140 13.01 -15.83 -16.70
C GLY A 140 13.25 -16.74 -17.90
N ALA A 141 14.45 -17.33 -18.04
CA ALA A 141 14.73 -18.35 -19.06
C ALA A 141 14.13 -19.72 -18.73
N SER A 142 13.79 -19.99 -17.46
CA SER A 142 13.19 -21.26 -17.06
C SER A 142 11.66 -21.29 -17.19
N ASP A 143 11.04 -20.14 -17.47
CA ASP A 143 9.58 -19.94 -17.62
C ASP A 143 9.13 -19.80 -19.09
N ALA A 144 10.06 -19.90 -20.05
CA ALA A 144 9.83 -19.80 -21.50
C ALA A 144 10.11 -21.13 -22.23
#